data_AF-A0A8T4WK65-F1
#
_entry.id   AF-A0A8T4WK65-F1
#
_cell.length_a   1.000
_cell.length_b   1.000
_cell.length_c   1.000
_cell.angle_alpha   90.00
_cell.angle_beta   90.00
_cell.angle_gamma   90.00
#
_symmetry.space_group_name_H-M   'P 1'
#
loop_
_entity.id
_entity.type
_entity.pdbx_description
1 polymer ?
#
loop_
_entity_poly.entity_id
_entity_poly.type
_entity_poly.pdbx_seq_one_letter_code
_entity_poly.pdbx_strand_id
1 'polypeptide(L)'
;MAVLGFFPIASRANGIFYNLDTSGLESENGSFKLLLSKEMGPHYRFFDRVENTTEFHLKLIRLFEFEDTNGDGVYTNVSDTILPPPIGLQSGNWVFKGFTYEQQNGSIQELQFHLNGSDFSPIQSSLKIGLRHYIDVTNTSIVKFDIILSGWQWANENSKLCLAAVIGSSDRNGTSISKANATQKRSRIAFQSAFLSYPLNASFNSTPAEVNVSLGEFPEQDDGQGVLFCFPNFGDNTLFYDPTIGLKDLSSTTTLTTSTTTETTTTPPTTGTTTSTTIPSNGRVLGAEEFIFLAAGTTIVVGALVLTVSRD
;
A
#
# COMPACT_ATOMS: atom_id res chain seq x y z
N MET A 1 -30.87 -28.50 9.06
CA MET A 1 -29.68 -27.72 9.43
C MET A 1 -29.00 -27.33 8.13
N ALA A 2 -29.19 -26.09 7.67
CA ALA A 2 -28.59 -25.62 6.43
C ALA A 2 -27.15 -25.18 6.71
N VAL A 3 -26.19 -25.92 6.16
CA VAL A 3 -24.78 -25.52 6.16
C VAL A 3 -24.66 -24.49 5.02
N LEU A 4 -24.60 -23.21 5.37
CA LEU A 4 -24.20 -22.15 4.44
C LEU A 4 -22.70 -22.37 4.16
N GLY A 5 -22.39 -23.02 3.04
CA GLY A 5 -21.03 -23.15 2.56
C GLY A 5 -20.51 -21.78 2.14
N PHE A 6 -19.42 -21.33 2.75
CA PHE A 6 -18.64 -20.21 2.21
C PHE A 6 -17.90 -20.72 0.97
N PHE A 7 -18.26 -20.20 -0.20
CA PHE A 7 -17.51 -20.44 -1.42
C PHE A 7 -16.44 -19.35 -1.56
N PRO A 8 -15.18 -19.70 -1.90
CA PRO A 8 -14.17 -18.71 -2.21
C PRO A 8 -14.65 -17.85 -3.38
N ILE A 9 -14.60 -16.53 -3.21
CA ILE A 9 -14.93 -15.59 -4.29
C ILE A 9 -13.61 -15.21 -4.95
N ALA A 10 -13.27 -15.91 -6.04
CA ALA A 10 -12.26 -15.45 -6.97
C ALA A 10 -12.94 -14.50 -7.96
N SER A 11 -12.47 -13.25 -8.04
CA SER A 11 -12.96 -12.31 -9.04
C SER A 11 -11.79 -11.71 -9.81
N ARG A 12 -12.05 -11.39 -11.08
CA ARG A 12 -11.08 -10.78 -11.99
C ARG A 12 -11.72 -9.54 -12.59
N ALA A 13 -11.35 -8.37 -12.07
CA ALA A 13 -11.75 -7.08 -12.61
C ALA A 13 -10.51 -6.40 -13.18
N ASN A 14 -10.48 -6.15 -14.50
CA ASN A 14 -9.47 -5.31 -15.16
C ASN A 14 -8.00 -5.59 -14.78
N GLY A 15 -7.63 -6.87 -14.65
CA GLY A 15 -6.24 -7.28 -14.35
C GLY A 15 -5.88 -7.39 -12.87
N ILE A 16 -6.81 -7.06 -11.96
CA ILE A 16 -6.67 -7.30 -10.54
C ILE A 16 -7.20 -8.71 -10.24
N PHE A 17 -6.38 -9.50 -9.56
CA PHE A 17 -6.76 -10.80 -9.04
C PHE A 17 -6.93 -10.66 -7.54
N TYR A 18 -8.07 -11.09 -7.02
CA TYR A 18 -8.19 -11.30 -5.58
C TYR A 18 -8.91 -12.60 -5.28
N ASN A 19 -8.46 -13.23 -4.20
CA ASN A 19 -9.10 -14.36 -3.56
C ASN A 19 -9.42 -13.95 -2.12
N LEU A 20 -10.68 -14.08 -1.75
CA LEU A 20 -11.13 -13.94 -0.38
C LEU A 20 -11.71 -15.29 0.06
N ASP A 21 -11.07 -15.89 1.05
CA ASP A 21 -11.53 -17.14 1.66
C ASP A 21 -11.38 -17.09 3.20
N THR A 22 -11.62 -18.22 3.86
CA THR A 22 -11.54 -18.30 5.33
C THR A 22 -10.12 -18.11 5.88
N SER A 23 -9.09 -18.25 5.03
CA SER A 23 -7.70 -18.01 5.40
C SER A 23 -7.29 -16.54 5.28
N GLY A 24 -8.00 -15.75 4.47
CA GLY A 24 -7.70 -14.33 4.31
C GLY A 24 -8.07 -13.71 2.97
N LEU A 25 -7.52 -12.52 2.74
CA LEU A 25 -7.49 -11.83 1.45
C LEU A 25 -6.09 -11.96 0.85
N GLU A 26 -6.03 -12.44 -0.38
CA GLU A 26 -4.90 -12.31 -1.26
C GLU A 26 -5.33 -11.46 -2.44
N SER A 27 -4.65 -10.33 -2.67
CA SER A 27 -4.91 -9.45 -3.82
C SER A 27 -3.61 -9.17 -4.54
N GLU A 28 -3.58 -9.34 -5.86
CA GLU A 28 -2.44 -9.04 -6.70
C GLU A 28 -2.86 -8.11 -7.85
N ASN A 29 -2.15 -7.01 -7.98
CA ASN A 29 -2.26 -6.07 -9.09
C ASN A 29 -0.86 -5.61 -9.46
N GLY A 30 -0.45 -5.82 -10.71
CA GLY A 30 0.84 -5.29 -11.12
C GLY A 30 2.00 -5.96 -10.38
N SER A 31 2.95 -5.11 -9.99
CA SER A 31 4.11 -5.42 -9.15
C SER A 31 3.76 -5.53 -7.66
N PHE A 32 2.48 -5.45 -7.30
CA PHE A 32 2.02 -5.37 -5.93
C PHE A 32 1.07 -6.51 -5.57
N LYS A 33 1.28 -7.04 -4.36
CA LYS A 33 0.48 -8.09 -3.75
C LYS A 33 0.21 -7.75 -2.29
N LEU A 34 -1.05 -7.80 -1.88
CA LEU A 34 -1.45 -7.72 -0.50
C LEU A 34 -1.84 -9.11 -0.01
N LEU A 35 -1.23 -9.52 1.09
CA LEU A 35 -1.67 -10.65 1.88
C LEU A 35 -2.24 -10.14 3.20
N LEU A 36 -3.44 -10.60 3.51
CA LEU A 36 -4.05 -10.43 4.80
C LEU A 36 -4.56 -11.80 5.23
N SER A 37 -3.91 -12.42 6.20
CA SER A 37 -4.43 -13.64 6.82
C SER A 37 -4.60 -13.44 8.31
N LYS A 38 -5.45 -14.28 8.90
CA LYS A 38 -5.66 -14.29 10.36
C LYS A 38 -4.36 -14.51 11.13
N GLU A 39 -3.37 -15.15 10.53
CA GLU A 39 -2.09 -15.47 11.19
C GLU A 39 -1.00 -14.40 10.97
N MET A 40 -1.16 -13.52 9.98
CA MET A 40 -0.11 -12.59 9.57
C MET A 40 -0.46 -11.12 9.75
N GLY A 41 -1.75 -10.77 9.87
CA GLY A 41 -2.18 -9.37 9.81
C GLY A 41 -1.88 -8.74 8.44
N PRO A 42 -1.87 -7.40 8.32
CA PRO A 42 -1.58 -6.70 7.07
C PRO A 42 -0.13 -6.91 6.62
N HIS A 43 0.06 -7.60 5.49
CA HIS A 43 1.36 -7.92 4.91
C HIS A 43 1.42 -7.54 3.43
N TYR A 44 2.21 -6.51 3.12
CA TYR A 44 2.48 -6.06 1.77
C TYR A 44 3.65 -6.82 1.18
N ARG A 45 3.46 -7.32 -0.03
CA ARG A 45 4.45 -8.00 -0.87
C ARG A 45 4.54 -7.27 -2.20
N PHE A 46 5.72 -6.87 -2.63
CA PHE A 46 5.86 -6.14 -3.88
C PHE A 46 7.20 -6.46 -4.53
N PHE A 47 7.26 -6.43 -5.86
CA PHE A 47 8.37 -6.99 -6.61
C PHE A 47 8.44 -6.37 -8.00
N ASP A 48 9.64 -6.29 -8.57
CA ASP A 48 9.79 -5.91 -9.97
C ASP A 48 9.31 -7.07 -10.86
N ARG A 49 8.45 -6.78 -11.83
CA ARG A 49 7.97 -7.75 -12.82
C ARG A 49 9.01 -8.13 -13.86
N VAL A 50 10.00 -7.27 -14.11
CA VAL A 50 11.06 -7.51 -15.08
C VAL A 50 12.11 -8.44 -14.47
N GLU A 51 12.64 -8.08 -13.30
CA GLU A 51 13.60 -8.95 -12.60
C GLU A 51 12.92 -10.20 -12.03
N ASN A 52 11.75 -10.05 -11.39
CA ASN A 52 10.89 -11.10 -10.84
C ASN A 52 11.61 -12.17 -9.99
N THR A 53 12.74 -11.82 -9.39
CA THR A 53 13.58 -12.71 -8.58
C THR A 53 13.43 -12.44 -7.09
N THR A 54 13.25 -11.18 -6.72
CA THR A 54 13.18 -10.71 -5.33
C THR A 54 11.79 -10.17 -5.03
N GLU A 55 11.27 -10.53 -3.86
CA GLU A 55 10.06 -9.93 -3.32
C GLU A 55 10.37 -9.15 -2.05
N PHE A 56 9.84 -7.94 -1.97
CA PHE A 56 9.97 -7.04 -0.85
C PHE A 56 8.75 -7.13 0.05
N HIS A 57 8.98 -7.03 1.35
CA HIS A 57 7.96 -7.16 2.37
C HIS A 57 7.86 -5.89 3.20
N LEU A 58 6.62 -5.51 3.52
CA LEU A 58 6.30 -4.65 4.66
C LEU A 58 5.20 -5.36 5.45
N LYS A 59 5.46 -5.70 6.71
CA LYS A 59 4.47 -6.33 7.60
C LYS A 59 4.18 -5.41 8.76
N LEU A 60 2.91 -5.08 9.01
CA LEU A 60 2.51 -4.35 10.21
C LEU A 60 2.35 -5.37 11.34
N ILE A 61 3.13 -5.23 12.41
CA ILE A 61 3.24 -6.28 13.44
C ILE A 61 2.52 -5.90 14.74
N ARG A 62 2.64 -4.66 15.21
CA ARG A 62 2.24 -4.32 16.58
C ARG A 62 1.96 -2.84 16.78
N LEU A 63 1.04 -2.55 17.68
CA LEU A 63 0.91 -1.25 18.34
C LEU A 63 1.31 -1.36 19.80
N PHE A 64 2.03 -0.38 20.33
CA PHE A 64 2.32 -0.32 21.76
C PHE A 64 2.53 1.11 22.20
N GLU A 65 2.10 1.41 23.42
CA GLU A 65 2.36 2.68 24.07
C GLU A 65 3.72 2.63 24.77
N PHE A 66 4.41 3.76 24.86
CA PHE A 66 5.67 3.85 25.59
C PHE A 66 5.83 5.20 26.29
N GLU A 67 6.63 5.18 27.36
CA GLU A 67 7.18 6.37 27.99
C GLU A 67 8.51 6.72 27.33
N ASP A 68 8.55 7.89 26.69
CA ASP A 68 9.73 8.48 26.09
C ASP A 68 10.56 9.17 27.17
N THR A 69 11.48 8.43 27.79
CA THR A 69 12.22 8.91 28.97
C THR A 69 13.23 9.99 28.59
N ASN A 70 13.77 9.92 27.38
CA ASN A 70 14.83 10.80 26.92
C ASN A 70 14.31 12.02 26.12
N GLY A 71 13.04 12.01 25.74
CA GLY A 71 12.34 13.10 25.06
C GLY A 71 12.71 13.25 23.58
N ASP A 72 13.31 12.23 22.95
CA ASP A 72 13.71 12.28 21.53
C ASP A 72 12.56 11.93 20.57
N GLY A 73 11.44 11.49 21.11
CA GLY A 73 10.23 11.19 20.38
C GLY A 73 10.23 9.88 19.60
N VAL A 74 11.29 9.07 19.68
CA VAL A 74 11.36 7.71 19.11
C VAL A 74 11.41 6.69 20.24
N TYR A 75 10.98 5.45 19.95
CA TYR A 75 11.17 4.37 20.90
C TYR A 75 12.56 3.75 20.76
N THR A 76 13.26 3.59 21.88
CA THR A 76 14.52 2.89 22.02
C THR A 76 14.47 1.97 23.24
N ASN A 77 14.79 0.69 23.04
CA ASN A 77 14.66 -0.33 24.09
C ASN A 77 15.58 -0.13 25.31
N VAL A 78 16.61 0.71 25.20
CA VAL A 78 17.56 0.97 26.30
C VAL A 78 17.10 2.10 27.22
N SER A 79 16.45 3.15 26.69
CA SER A 79 15.99 4.28 27.51
C SER A 79 14.50 4.33 27.76
N ASP A 80 13.68 3.70 26.92
CA ASP A 80 12.23 3.85 26.97
C ASP A 80 11.54 2.61 27.53
N THR A 81 10.37 2.83 28.11
CA THR A 81 9.59 1.77 28.73
C THR A 81 8.31 1.53 27.95
N ILE A 82 8.11 0.31 27.45
CA ILE A 82 6.83 -0.09 26.87
C ILE A 82 5.78 -0.16 27.98
N LEU A 83 4.65 0.53 27.77
CA LEU A 83 3.49 0.46 28.64
C LEU A 83 2.54 -0.66 28.19
N PRO A 84 2.07 -1.51 29.11
CA PRO A 84 1.17 -2.57 28.75
C PRO A 84 -0.26 -2.06 28.50
N PRO A 85 -1.03 -2.73 27.61
CA PRO A 85 -0.58 -3.88 26.84
C PRO A 85 -0.15 -3.54 25.40
N PRO A 86 0.95 -4.13 24.89
CA PRO A 86 1.21 -4.16 23.45
C PRO A 86 0.15 -5.02 22.73
N ILE A 87 -0.26 -4.58 21.54
CA ILE A 87 -1.28 -5.23 20.72
C ILE A 87 -0.66 -5.74 19.42
N GLY A 88 -0.68 -7.06 19.22
CA GLY A 88 -0.28 -7.67 17.96
C GLY A 88 -1.36 -7.49 16.89
N LEU A 89 -1.02 -6.97 15.72
CA LEU A 89 -1.98 -6.70 14.64
C LEU A 89 -2.53 -7.98 14.00
N GLN A 90 -1.79 -9.09 14.10
CA GLN A 90 -2.22 -10.43 13.73
C GLN A 90 -3.34 -10.98 14.62
N SER A 91 -3.54 -10.43 15.82
CA SER A 91 -4.63 -10.87 16.71
C SER A 91 -6.00 -10.30 16.32
N GLY A 92 -6.01 -9.27 15.48
CA GLY A 92 -7.23 -8.56 15.10
C GLY A 92 -8.08 -9.33 14.10
N ASN A 93 -9.38 -9.11 14.19
CA ASN A 93 -10.34 -9.47 13.16
C ASN A 93 -10.33 -8.40 12.07
N TRP A 94 -9.79 -8.73 10.90
CA TRP A 94 -9.69 -7.82 9.77
C TRP A 94 -10.79 -8.08 8.74
N VAL A 95 -11.57 -7.04 8.42
CA VAL A 95 -12.68 -7.09 7.48
C VAL A 95 -12.36 -6.28 6.23
N PHE A 96 -12.28 -6.97 5.10
CA PHE A 96 -12.16 -6.35 3.77
C PHE A 96 -13.49 -5.77 3.31
N LYS A 97 -13.48 -4.54 2.78
CA LYS A 97 -14.70 -3.81 2.37
C LYS A 97 -14.98 -3.81 0.87
N GLY A 98 -14.25 -4.58 0.08
CA GLY A 98 -14.36 -4.55 -1.37
C GLY A 98 -13.47 -3.49 -2.00
N PHE A 99 -13.52 -3.44 -3.33
CA PHE A 99 -12.81 -2.45 -4.14
C PHE A 99 -13.75 -1.34 -4.60
N THR A 100 -13.22 -0.13 -4.64
CA THR A 100 -13.77 1.01 -5.39
C THR A 100 -12.74 1.46 -6.41
N TYR A 101 -13.17 2.18 -7.44
CA TYR A 101 -12.28 2.62 -8.51
C TYR A 101 -12.69 3.99 -9.04
N GLU A 102 -11.70 4.73 -9.53
CA GLU A 102 -11.92 5.97 -10.28
C GLU A 102 -11.66 5.72 -11.76
N GLN A 103 -12.55 6.25 -12.61
CA GLN A 103 -12.42 6.18 -14.06
C GLN A 103 -12.15 7.55 -14.66
N GLN A 104 -11.26 7.59 -15.64
CA GLN A 104 -11.03 8.75 -16.50
C GLN A 104 -11.09 8.30 -17.95
N ASN A 105 -11.96 8.94 -18.75
CA ASN A 105 -12.20 8.61 -20.16
C ASN A 105 -12.57 7.13 -20.39
N GLY A 106 -13.33 6.52 -19.47
CA GLY A 106 -13.74 5.12 -19.56
C GLY A 106 -12.68 4.09 -19.14
N SER A 107 -11.48 4.54 -18.75
CA SER A 107 -10.40 3.70 -18.24
C SER A 107 -10.26 3.89 -16.73
N ILE A 108 -10.09 2.80 -15.98
CA ILE A 108 -9.73 2.88 -14.57
C ILE A 108 -8.36 3.54 -14.44
N GLN A 109 -8.23 4.50 -13.52
CA GLN A 109 -6.97 5.17 -13.19
C GLN A 109 -6.50 4.82 -11.77
N GLU A 110 -7.44 4.67 -10.85
CA GLU A 110 -7.13 4.36 -9.46
C GLU A 110 -8.01 3.24 -8.95
N LEU A 111 -7.41 2.36 -8.15
CA LEU A 111 -8.09 1.35 -7.36
C LEU A 111 -7.92 1.68 -5.89
N GLN A 112 -9.04 1.67 -5.16
CA GLN A 112 -9.05 1.85 -3.71
C GLN A 112 -9.69 0.64 -3.04
N PHE A 113 -9.22 0.31 -1.83
CA PHE A 113 -9.89 -0.66 -0.97
C PHE A 113 -9.58 -0.43 0.49
N HIS A 114 -10.46 -0.89 1.38
CA HIS A 114 -10.33 -0.68 2.82
C HIS A 114 -10.27 -1.99 3.59
N LEU A 115 -9.43 -2.03 4.61
CA LEU A 115 -9.39 -3.04 5.66
C LEU A 115 -9.73 -2.39 7.00
N ASN A 116 -10.66 -2.99 7.74
CA ASN A 116 -10.98 -2.56 9.10
C ASN A 116 -10.63 -3.67 10.08
N GLY A 117 -9.73 -3.39 11.01
CA GLY A 117 -9.35 -4.26 12.13
C GLY A 117 -10.11 -3.91 13.41
N SER A 118 -10.59 -4.93 14.10
CA SER A 118 -11.19 -4.86 15.44
C SER A 118 -10.85 -6.09 16.28
N ASP A 119 -11.33 -6.13 17.53
CA ASP A 119 -11.29 -7.33 18.38
C ASP A 119 -9.87 -7.86 18.64
N PHE A 120 -8.91 -6.95 18.74
CA PHE A 120 -7.52 -7.28 19.00
C PHE A 120 -7.31 -7.89 20.38
N SER A 121 -6.25 -8.69 20.52
CA SER A 121 -5.78 -9.24 21.78
C SER A 121 -4.42 -8.65 22.17
N PRO A 122 -4.27 -8.19 23.42
CA PRO A 122 -5.32 -8.07 24.44
C PRO A 122 -6.36 -7.01 24.09
N ILE A 123 -7.56 -7.16 24.68
CA ILE A 123 -8.75 -6.40 24.29
C ILE A 123 -8.61 -4.94 24.69
N GLN A 124 -8.67 -4.06 23.69
CA GLN A 124 -9.07 -2.66 23.85
C GLN A 124 -10.39 -2.47 23.11
N SER A 125 -11.50 -2.38 23.86
CA SER A 125 -12.87 -2.44 23.31
C SER A 125 -13.18 -1.35 22.27
N SER A 126 -12.53 -0.19 22.41
CA SER A 126 -12.74 0.96 21.55
C SER A 126 -11.76 1.02 20.38
N LEU A 127 -10.69 0.22 20.39
CA LEU A 127 -9.65 0.29 19.37
C LEU A 127 -10.20 -0.14 18.01
N LYS A 128 -10.07 0.76 17.02
CA LYS A 128 -10.34 0.49 15.61
C LYS A 128 -9.14 0.92 14.78
N ILE A 129 -8.76 0.07 13.84
CA ILE A 129 -7.69 0.35 12.88
C ILE A 129 -8.26 0.22 11.49
N GLY A 130 -8.21 1.30 10.71
CA GLY A 130 -8.48 1.31 9.29
C GLY A 130 -7.18 1.35 8.51
N LEU A 131 -7.10 0.54 7.45
CA LEU A 131 -6.11 0.69 6.40
C LEU A 131 -6.84 0.96 5.09
N ARG A 132 -6.53 2.08 4.45
CA ARG A 132 -7.10 2.42 3.14
C ARG A 132 -5.99 2.48 2.12
N HIS A 133 -6.14 1.77 1.02
CA HIS A 133 -5.11 1.63 0.01
C HIS A 133 -5.51 2.36 -1.26
N TYR A 134 -4.53 2.95 -1.93
CA TYR A 134 -4.67 3.58 -3.23
C TYR A 134 -3.59 3.03 -4.15
N ILE A 135 -4.03 2.47 -5.27
CA ILE A 135 -3.16 1.93 -6.30
C ILE A 135 -3.47 2.66 -7.60
N ASP A 136 -2.48 3.40 -8.09
CA ASP A 136 -2.49 3.93 -9.44
C ASP A 136 -2.30 2.75 -10.40
N VAL A 137 -3.30 2.49 -11.26
CA VAL A 137 -3.23 1.34 -12.17
C VAL A 137 -2.25 1.54 -13.31
N THR A 138 -1.85 2.79 -13.58
CA THR A 138 -0.80 3.13 -14.54
C THR A 138 0.59 3.04 -13.92
N ASN A 139 0.69 3.18 -12.59
CA ASN A 139 1.92 3.01 -11.83
C ASN A 139 1.76 2.01 -10.68
N THR A 140 1.73 0.72 -11.04
CA THR A 140 1.62 -0.36 -10.06
C THR A 140 2.90 -0.62 -9.24
N SER A 141 3.93 0.21 -9.41
CA SER A 141 5.19 0.09 -8.67
C SER A 141 5.15 0.82 -7.32
N ILE A 142 4.08 1.57 -7.06
CA ILE A 142 3.88 2.38 -5.86
C ILE A 142 2.48 2.11 -5.31
N VAL A 143 2.38 1.97 -3.99
CA VAL A 143 1.11 1.90 -3.27
C VAL A 143 1.14 2.87 -2.11
N LYS A 144 0.12 3.73 -2.06
CA LYS A 144 -0.17 4.55 -0.90
C LYS A 144 -1.12 3.78 0.02
N PHE A 145 -0.90 3.85 1.33
CA PHE A 145 -1.87 3.34 2.28
C PHE A 145 -2.01 4.28 3.47
N ASP A 146 -3.25 4.65 3.79
CA ASP A 146 -3.59 5.43 4.97
C ASP A 146 -3.74 4.47 6.16
N ILE A 147 -3.18 4.87 7.29
CA ILE A 147 -3.40 4.30 8.62
C ILE A 147 -4.38 5.24 9.33
N ILE A 148 -5.51 4.68 9.73
CA ILE A 148 -6.57 5.38 10.46
C ILE A 148 -6.71 4.70 11.81
N LEU A 149 -6.45 5.41 12.89
CA LEU A 149 -6.45 4.80 14.23
C LEU A 149 -7.30 5.61 15.19
N SER A 150 -8.16 4.93 15.95
CA SER A 150 -9.08 5.57 16.90
C SER A 150 -9.37 4.67 18.08
N GLY A 151 -9.76 5.28 19.20
CA GLY A 151 -10.16 4.56 20.41
C GLY A 151 -9.02 3.85 21.13
N TRP A 152 -7.78 4.33 20.97
CA TRP A 152 -6.65 3.90 21.79
C TRP A 152 -6.87 4.37 23.23
N GLN A 153 -6.74 3.45 24.18
CA GLN A 153 -6.91 3.74 25.60
C GLN A 153 -5.55 4.09 26.21
N TRP A 154 -5.24 5.39 26.22
CA TRP A 154 -3.97 5.92 26.73
C TRP A 154 -3.77 5.60 28.22
N ALA A 155 -2.56 5.17 28.58
CA ALA A 155 -2.19 4.98 29.99
C ALA A 155 -1.90 6.32 30.67
N ASN A 156 -1.30 7.29 29.96
CA ASN A 156 -1.09 8.65 30.47
C ASN A 156 -1.05 9.71 29.35
N GLU A 157 -1.01 10.99 29.72
CA GLU A 157 -1.06 12.10 28.75
C GLU A 157 0.28 12.36 28.03
N ASN A 158 1.39 11.88 28.59
CA ASN A 158 2.74 12.14 28.07
C ASN A 158 3.29 10.98 27.23
N SER A 159 2.62 9.84 27.23
CA SER A 159 2.98 8.66 26.47
C SER A 159 2.86 8.88 24.96
N LYS A 160 3.57 8.05 24.20
CA LYS A 160 3.48 8.00 22.74
C LYS A 160 3.00 6.63 22.29
N LEU A 161 2.35 6.60 21.13
CA LEU A 161 1.91 5.35 20.51
C LEU A 161 2.87 4.98 19.37
N CYS A 162 3.43 3.79 19.40
CA CYS A 162 4.28 3.29 18.34
C CYS A 162 3.56 2.21 17.52
N LEU A 163 3.51 2.39 16.19
CA LEU A 163 3.23 1.32 15.24
C LEU A 163 4.55 0.71 14.78
N ALA A 164 4.76 -0.55 15.10
CA ALA A 164 5.89 -1.31 14.60
C ALA A 164 5.53 -2.03 13.29
N ALA A 165 6.45 -1.93 12.34
CA ALA A 165 6.44 -2.65 11.09
C ALA A 165 7.79 -3.33 10.86
N VAL A 166 7.80 -4.35 10.01
CA VAL A 166 9.00 -5.06 9.59
C VAL A 166 9.13 -4.94 8.09
N ILE A 167 10.32 -4.57 7.63
CA ILE A 167 10.70 -4.57 6.21
C ILE A 167 11.76 -5.62 5.94
N GLY A 168 11.73 -6.22 4.75
CA GLY A 168 12.65 -7.27 4.37
C GLY A 168 12.52 -7.67 2.91
N SER A 169 13.28 -8.69 2.54
CA SER A 169 13.19 -9.30 1.20
C SER A 169 13.20 -10.82 1.29
N SER A 170 12.60 -11.50 0.33
CA SER A 170 12.73 -12.94 0.12
C SER A 170 12.96 -13.26 -1.36
N ASP A 171 13.37 -14.49 -1.64
CA ASP A 171 13.27 -15.03 -3.01
C ASP A 171 11.81 -15.01 -3.45
N ARG A 172 11.55 -14.88 -4.76
CA ARG A 172 10.18 -14.87 -5.29
C ARG A 172 9.41 -16.13 -4.84
N ASN A 173 8.29 -15.94 -4.16
CA ASN A 173 7.47 -16.99 -3.54
C ASN A 173 8.11 -17.71 -2.33
N GLY A 174 9.23 -17.19 -1.82
CA GLY A 174 9.82 -17.62 -0.57
C GLY A 174 8.95 -17.25 0.63
N THR A 175 9.08 -18.04 1.71
CA THR A 175 8.38 -17.80 2.98
C THR A 175 9.26 -17.11 4.01
N SER A 176 10.58 -17.18 3.85
CA SER A 176 11.55 -16.64 4.81
C SER A 176 11.94 -15.21 4.44
N ILE A 177 11.68 -14.27 5.35
CA ILE A 177 12.05 -12.88 5.17
C ILE A 177 13.49 -12.70 5.66
N SER A 178 14.36 -12.18 4.80
CA SER A 178 15.71 -11.75 5.18
C SER A 178 15.69 -10.31 5.68
N LYS A 179 16.50 -10.03 6.71
CA LYS A 179 16.74 -8.67 7.21
C LYS A 179 17.33 -7.82 6.09
N ALA A 180 16.59 -6.79 5.69
CA ALA A 180 17.07 -5.88 4.67
C ALA A 180 18.11 -4.91 5.24
N ASN A 181 19.16 -4.64 4.47
CA ASN A 181 20.06 -3.53 4.76
C ASN A 181 19.34 -2.21 4.40
N ALA A 182 18.71 -1.61 5.40
CA ALA A 182 17.90 -0.41 5.25
C ALA A 182 18.70 0.84 5.61
N THR A 183 18.47 1.92 4.87
CA THR A 183 19.03 3.24 5.16
C THR A 183 17.91 4.26 5.23
N GLN A 184 17.85 5.00 6.33
CA GLN A 184 16.90 6.08 6.52
C GLN A 184 17.54 7.43 6.18
N LYS A 185 16.86 8.23 5.36
CA LYS A 185 17.24 9.61 5.05
C LYS A 185 15.98 10.48 5.01
N ARG A 186 15.84 11.37 6.00
CA ARG A 186 14.62 12.18 6.19
C ARG A 186 13.40 11.26 6.25
N SER A 187 12.33 11.60 5.53
CA SER A 187 11.04 10.92 5.39
C SER A 187 11.05 9.67 4.50
N ARG A 188 12.22 9.04 4.29
CA ARG A 188 12.35 7.88 3.39
C ARG A 188 13.31 6.85 3.95
N ILE A 189 12.87 5.60 3.94
CA ILE A 189 13.67 4.41 4.21
C ILE A 189 13.85 3.67 2.89
N ALA A 190 15.09 3.52 2.46
CA ALA A 190 15.44 2.74 1.28
C ALA A 190 16.03 1.40 1.70
N PHE A 191 15.64 0.32 1.02
CA PHE A 191 16.15 -1.02 1.28
C PHE A 191 16.22 -1.79 -0.04
N GLN A 192 17.44 -2.07 -0.50
CA GLN A 192 17.70 -2.59 -1.85
C GLN A 192 17.02 -1.73 -2.95
N SER A 193 16.24 -2.34 -3.84
CA SER A 193 15.44 -1.68 -4.89
C SER A 193 14.08 -1.17 -4.40
N ALA A 194 13.74 -1.39 -3.13
CA ALA A 194 12.50 -0.94 -2.52
C ALA A 194 12.67 0.34 -1.67
N PHE A 195 11.53 0.97 -1.37
CA PHE A 195 11.48 2.07 -0.43
C PHE A 195 10.14 2.12 0.33
N LEU A 196 10.20 2.78 1.48
CA LEU A 196 9.09 3.26 2.27
C LEU A 196 9.27 4.78 2.42
N SER A 197 8.30 5.56 1.95
CA SER A 197 8.22 7.01 2.13
C SER A 197 7.06 7.33 3.05
N TYR A 198 7.19 8.37 3.86
CA TYR A 198 6.17 8.70 4.86
C TYR A 198 6.15 10.20 5.14
N PRO A 199 5.00 10.81 5.46
CA PRO A 199 4.97 12.21 5.89
C PRO A 199 5.62 12.34 7.27
N LEU A 200 6.17 13.53 7.55
CA LEU A 200 6.68 13.87 8.89
C LEU A 200 5.57 14.23 9.87
N ASN A 201 4.32 14.33 9.39
CA ASN A 201 3.18 14.71 10.19
C ASN A 201 2.02 13.75 9.93
N ALA A 202 1.36 13.35 11.01
CA ALA A 202 0.02 12.81 10.99
C ALA A 202 -0.99 13.95 11.19
N SER A 203 -2.27 13.66 10.99
CA SER A 203 -3.36 14.56 11.35
C SER A 203 -4.29 13.90 12.35
N PHE A 204 -4.69 14.63 13.38
CA PHE A 204 -5.85 14.30 14.20
C PHE A 204 -6.66 15.59 14.45
N ASN A 205 -7.98 15.53 14.26
CA ASN A 205 -8.86 16.71 14.30
C ASN A 205 -8.35 17.89 13.43
N SER A 206 -7.91 17.58 12.20
CA SER A 206 -7.30 18.55 11.26
C SER A 206 -6.05 19.28 11.79
N THR A 207 -5.50 18.86 12.92
CA THR A 207 -4.29 19.42 13.52
C THR A 207 -3.10 18.55 13.11
N PRO A 208 -2.06 19.12 12.50
CA PRO A 208 -0.85 18.37 12.16
C PRO A 208 -0.08 18.06 13.45
N ALA A 209 0.48 16.85 13.51
CA ALA A 209 1.28 16.41 14.63
C ALA A 209 2.49 15.65 14.12
N GLU A 210 3.67 15.96 14.66
CA GLU A 210 4.94 15.37 14.23
C GLU A 210 4.95 13.86 14.50
N VAL A 211 5.43 13.10 13.52
CA VAL A 211 5.62 11.65 13.59
C VAL A 211 7.09 11.37 13.46
N ASN A 212 7.64 10.72 14.48
CA ASN A 212 9.02 10.30 14.46
C ASN A 212 9.10 8.86 14.00
N VAL A 213 9.89 8.64 12.96
CA VAL A 213 10.10 7.30 12.41
C VAL A 213 11.55 6.91 12.61
N SER A 214 11.81 5.69 13.07
CA SER A 214 13.16 5.17 13.27
C SER A 214 13.30 3.75 12.75
N LEU A 215 14.54 3.40 12.39
CA LEU A 215 14.97 2.01 12.25
C LEU A 215 15.37 1.50 13.63
N GLY A 216 14.83 0.36 14.04
CA GLY A 216 15.08 -0.16 15.38
C GLY A 216 14.84 -1.66 15.50
N GLU A 217 15.27 -2.20 16.63
CA GLU A 217 14.93 -3.55 17.05
C GLU A 217 13.75 -3.47 18.03
N PHE A 218 12.82 -4.41 17.91
CA PHE A 218 11.74 -4.59 18.86
C PHE A 218 12.04 -5.83 19.71
N PRO A 219 11.49 -5.93 20.93
CA PRO A 219 11.87 -6.97 21.90
C PRO A 219 11.60 -8.42 21.43
N GLU A 220 10.72 -8.59 20.46
CA GLU A 220 10.41 -9.90 19.87
C GLU A 220 11.09 -10.02 18.51
N GLN A 221 11.72 -11.15 18.25
CA GLN A 221 12.41 -11.38 16.97
C GLN A 221 11.40 -11.71 15.89
N ASP A 222 10.90 -10.71 15.16
CA ASP A 222 10.37 -10.98 13.82
C ASP A 222 11.51 -10.89 12.80
N ASP A 223 11.47 -11.77 11.81
CA ASP A 223 12.43 -11.82 10.72
C ASP A 223 12.34 -10.55 9.86
N GLY A 224 13.35 -9.69 9.94
CA GLY A 224 13.47 -8.50 9.12
C GLY A 224 14.16 -7.32 9.81
N GLN A 225 13.99 -6.12 9.24
CA GLN A 225 14.41 -4.86 9.84
C GLN A 225 13.18 -4.12 10.39
N GLY A 226 13.22 -3.76 11.67
CA GLY A 226 12.15 -3.00 12.30
C GLY A 226 12.11 -1.55 11.84
N VAL A 227 10.89 -1.06 11.63
CA VAL A 227 10.53 0.34 11.38
C VAL A 227 9.47 0.74 12.39
N LEU A 228 9.73 1.81 13.14
CA LEU A 228 8.89 2.27 14.23
C LEU A 228 8.29 3.62 13.86
N PHE A 229 6.97 3.72 13.80
CA PHE A 229 6.26 4.99 13.59
C PHE A 229 5.69 5.45 14.94
N CYS A 230 6.27 6.48 15.54
CA CYS A 230 5.90 7.00 16.85
C CYS A 230 5.02 8.23 16.70
N PHE A 231 3.78 8.13 17.19
CA PHE A 231 2.76 9.16 17.19
C PHE A 231 2.64 9.81 18.58
N PRO A 232 2.41 11.12 18.66
CA PRO A 232 2.12 11.78 19.91
C PRO A 232 0.74 11.38 20.44
N ASN A 233 0.48 11.69 21.71
CA ASN A 233 -0.83 11.50 22.31
C ASN A 233 -1.90 12.32 21.55
N PHE A 234 -2.86 11.62 20.94
CA PHE A 234 -3.99 12.23 20.22
C PHE A 234 -5.32 12.12 20.99
N GLY A 235 -5.29 11.66 22.24
CA GLY A 235 -6.46 11.52 23.11
C GLY A 235 -7.55 10.65 22.48
N ASP A 236 -8.79 11.13 22.55
CA ASP A 236 -9.98 10.50 21.97
C ASP A 236 -10.15 10.77 20.45
N ASN A 237 -9.22 11.48 19.82
CA ASN A 237 -9.32 11.81 18.41
C ASN A 237 -8.96 10.62 17.51
N THR A 238 -9.32 10.74 16.22
CA THR A 238 -8.86 9.80 15.20
C THR A 238 -7.57 10.32 14.55
N LEU A 239 -6.55 9.47 14.55
CA LEU A 239 -5.28 9.67 13.85
C LEU A 239 -5.41 9.24 12.38
N PHE A 240 -4.86 10.05 11.48
CA PHE A 240 -4.70 9.78 10.06
C PHE A 240 -3.23 9.93 9.66
N TYR A 241 -2.67 8.93 8.98
CA TYR A 241 -1.27 8.93 8.54
C TYR A 241 -1.14 8.21 7.21
N ASP A 242 -0.36 8.71 6.25
CA ASP A 242 -0.46 8.28 4.84
C ASP A 242 0.86 7.85 4.18
N PRO A 243 1.52 6.80 4.70
CA PRO A 243 2.75 6.26 4.11
C PRO A 243 2.56 5.69 2.69
N THR A 244 3.69 5.52 2.02
CA THR A 244 3.78 5.01 0.65
C THR A 244 4.93 4.00 0.55
N ILE A 245 4.68 2.87 -0.07
CA ILE A 245 5.71 1.87 -0.41
C ILE A 245 5.86 1.79 -1.92
N GLY A 246 7.05 1.38 -2.38
CA GLY A 246 7.24 1.11 -3.78
C GLY A 246 8.65 0.68 -4.15
N LEU A 247 8.88 0.57 -5.44
CA LEU A 247 10.19 0.29 -6.04
C LEU A 247 10.84 1.59 -6.48
N LYS A 248 12.16 1.73 -6.28
CA LYS A 248 12.92 2.83 -6.87
C LYS A 248 12.71 2.80 -8.38
N ASP A 249 12.57 3.97 -9.01
CA ASP A 249 12.38 4.10 -10.46
C ASP A 249 13.29 3.15 -11.25
N LEU A 250 12.68 2.06 -11.75
CA LEU A 250 13.33 1.08 -12.62
C LEU A 250 13.49 1.61 -14.05
N SER A 251 13.04 2.85 -14.30
CA SER A 251 13.06 3.53 -15.59
C SER A 251 14.46 3.85 -16.13
N SER A 252 15.53 3.44 -15.44
CA SER A 252 16.92 3.76 -15.82
C SER A 252 17.75 2.56 -16.31
N THR A 253 17.19 1.37 -16.49
CA THR A 253 18.01 0.21 -16.94
C THR A 253 17.32 -0.65 -18.00
N THR A 254 16.94 -0.04 -19.11
CA THR A 254 16.86 -0.79 -20.38
C THR A 254 17.18 0.14 -21.54
N THR A 255 18.44 0.53 -21.66
CA THR A 255 18.97 0.83 -23.00
C THR A 255 18.99 -0.50 -23.73
N LEU A 256 17.90 -0.83 -24.44
CA LEU A 256 17.94 -1.85 -25.48
C LEU A 256 18.99 -1.37 -26.47
N THR A 257 20.19 -1.94 -26.39
CA THR A 257 21.18 -1.80 -27.45
C THR A 257 20.58 -2.49 -28.65
N THR A 258 19.89 -1.74 -29.49
CA THR A 258 19.51 -2.19 -30.82
C THR A 258 20.83 -2.41 -31.55
N SER A 259 21.26 -3.66 -31.62
CA SER A 259 22.33 -4.07 -32.53
C SER A 259 21.80 -3.83 -33.94
N THR A 260 22.03 -2.64 -34.47
CA THR A 260 21.79 -2.35 -35.87
C THR A 260 22.79 -3.17 -36.67
N THR A 261 22.38 -4.36 -37.12
CA THR A 261 23.11 -5.06 -38.16
C THR A 261 22.99 -4.21 -39.41
N THR A 262 24.08 -3.52 -39.76
CA THR A 262 24.20 -2.76 -41.01
C THR A 262 24.15 -3.74 -42.18
N GLU A 263 22.95 -3.99 -42.71
CA GLU A 263 22.82 -4.51 -44.07
C GLU A 263 23.05 -3.34 -45.04
N THR A 264 24.20 -3.37 -45.70
CA THR A 264 24.57 -2.47 -46.78
C THR A 264 23.67 -2.73 -47.98
N THR A 265 22.59 -1.97 -48.14
CA THR A 265 21.82 -1.96 -49.40
C THR A 265 22.12 -0.68 -50.16
N THR A 266 22.91 -0.81 -51.23
CA THR A 266 23.17 0.28 -52.20
C THR A 266 21.97 0.45 -53.13
N THR A 267 21.33 1.63 -53.12
CA THR A 267 20.47 2.09 -54.23
C THR A 267 20.62 3.60 -54.47
N PRO A 268 20.36 4.09 -55.71
CA PRO A 268 20.81 5.40 -56.22
C PRO A 268 19.89 6.58 -55.84
N PRO A 269 20.34 7.83 -56.06
CA PRO A 269 19.71 9.02 -55.50
C PRO A 269 18.41 9.38 -56.22
N THR A 270 17.38 9.71 -55.44
CA THR A 270 16.15 10.34 -55.95
C THR A 270 15.88 11.63 -55.17
N THR A 271 15.81 12.72 -55.91
CA THR A 271 15.53 14.09 -55.44
C THR A 271 14.05 14.24 -55.12
N GLY A 272 13.70 14.72 -53.93
CA GLY A 272 12.30 14.97 -53.56
C GLY A 272 12.16 15.87 -52.34
N THR A 273 11.69 17.10 -52.58
CA THR A 273 11.37 18.15 -51.62
C THR A 273 10.12 17.80 -50.82
N THR A 274 10.13 17.96 -49.49
CA THR A 274 8.89 18.01 -48.68
C THR A 274 8.93 19.12 -47.64
N THR A 275 7.85 19.89 -47.62
CA THR A 275 7.54 21.00 -46.73
C THR A 275 6.85 20.47 -45.47
N SER A 276 7.28 20.93 -44.29
CA SER A 276 6.61 20.64 -43.01
C SER A 276 5.74 21.82 -42.60
N THR A 277 4.49 21.56 -42.20
CA THR A 277 3.58 22.53 -41.60
C THR A 277 3.27 22.09 -40.17
N THR A 278 3.54 22.97 -39.21
CA THR A 278 3.28 22.77 -37.77
C THR A 278 1.98 23.47 -37.38
N ILE A 279 1.12 22.80 -36.61
CA ILE A 279 -0.03 23.42 -35.93
C ILE A 279 0.14 23.18 -34.42
N PRO A 280 0.04 24.21 -33.55
CA PRO A 280 0.09 24.03 -32.10
C PRO A 280 -1.31 23.74 -31.53
N SER A 281 -1.39 22.82 -30.57
CA SER A 281 -2.58 22.57 -29.76
C SER A 281 -2.57 23.47 -28.51
N ASN A 282 -3.62 24.29 -28.39
CA ASN A 282 -3.92 25.01 -27.14
C ASN A 282 -4.73 24.11 -26.21
N GLY A 283 -4.33 24.12 -24.93
CA GLY A 283 -4.97 23.37 -23.85
C GLY A 283 -6.38 23.85 -23.52
N ARG A 284 -7.16 22.96 -22.91
CA ARG A 284 -8.46 23.26 -22.33
C ARG A 284 -8.59 22.58 -20.97
N VAL A 285 -8.84 23.40 -19.95
CA VAL A 285 -9.26 23.02 -18.59
C VAL A 285 -10.78 22.91 -18.61
N LEU A 286 -11.36 21.85 -18.05
CA LEU A 286 -12.75 21.81 -17.59
C LEU A 286 -12.89 20.87 -16.39
N GLY A 287 -13.54 21.36 -15.34
CA GLY A 287 -14.15 20.58 -14.27
C GLY A 287 -15.68 20.48 -14.44
N ALA A 288 -16.30 19.98 -13.38
CA ALA A 288 -17.72 19.69 -13.13
C ALA A 288 -18.17 18.25 -13.44
N GLU A 289 -18.56 17.56 -12.37
CA GLU A 289 -19.14 16.22 -12.29
C GLU A 289 -20.53 16.18 -12.94
N GLU A 290 -20.79 15.16 -13.77
CA GLU A 290 -22.13 14.73 -14.17
C GLU A 290 -22.30 13.26 -13.78
N PHE A 291 -23.23 12.99 -12.86
CA PHE A 291 -23.66 11.63 -12.52
C PHE A 291 -24.61 11.11 -13.60
N ILE A 292 -24.24 10.03 -14.29
CA ILE A 292 -25.13 9.30 -15.20
C ILE A 292 -25.79 8.17 -14.42
N PHE A 293 -27.11 8.26 -14.21
CA PHE A 293 -27.92 7.14 -13.73
C PHE A 293 -28.23 6.21 -14.90
N LEU A 294 -27.75 4.96 -14.83
CA LEU A 294 -28.07 3.92 -15.81
C LEU A 294 -29.35 3.18 -15.40
N ALA A 295 -30.25 2.98 -16.36
CA ALA A 295 -31.48 2.23 -16.13
C ALA A 295 -31.20 0.72 -16.04
N ALA A 296 -32.01 0.00 -15.23
CA ALA A 296 -31.99 -1.46 -15.17
C ALA A 296 -32.21 -2.07 -16.57
N GLY A 297 -31.43 -3.11 -16.90
CA GLY A 297 -31.42 -3.71 -18.24
C GLY A 297 -30.47 -3.05 -19.24
N THR A 298 -29.69 -2.05 -18.84
CA THR A 298 -28.63 -1.50 -19.71
C THR A 298 -27.45 -2.47 -19.73
N THR A 299 -27.11 -2.95 -20.93
CA THR A 299 -25.87 -3.70 -21.17
C THR A 299 -24.82 -2.75 -21.68
N ILE A 300 -23.69 -2.65 -20.97
CA ILE A 300 -22.53 -1.90 -21.44
C ILE A 300 -21.47 -2.90 -21.88
N VAL A 301 -20.99 -2.73 -23.11
CA VAL A 301 -19.87 -3.48 -23.66
C VAL A 301 -18.66 -2.55 -23.70
N VAL A 302 -17.66 -2.83 -22.85
CA VAL A 302 -16.36 -2.16 -22.89
C VAL A 302 -15.30 -3.22 -23.18
N GLY A 303 -14.80 -3.23 -24.42
CA GLY A 303 -13.88 -4.27 -24.88
C GLY A 303 -14.51 -5.68 -24.80
N ALA A 304 -13.80 -6.62 -24.18
CA ALA A 304 -14.23 -8.02 -24.05
C ALA A 304 -15.14 -8.29 -22.83
N LEU A 305 -15.52 -7.26 -22.06
CA LEU A 305 -16.35 -7.40 -20.87
C LEU A 305 -17.78 -6.94 -21.16
N VAL A 306 -18.75 -7.78 -20.79
CA VAL A 306 -20.19 -7.48 -20.87
C VAL A 306 -20.73 -7.40 -19.45
N LEU A 307 -21.16 -6.20 -19.04
CA LEU A 307 -21.86 -5.98 -17.77
C LEU A 307 -23.36 -5.86 -18.05
N THR A 308 -24.17 -6.67 -17.38
CA THR A 308 -25.63 -6.60 -17.44
C THR A 308 -26.15 -6.25 -16.06
N VAL A 309 -26.83 -5.11 -15.95
CA VAL A 309 -27.47 -4.68 -14.71
C VAL A 309 -28.83 -5.37 -14.60
N SER A 310 -28.92 -6.42 -13.78
CA SER A 310 -30.21 -7.04 -13.42
C SER A 310 -30.76 -6.44 -12.12
N ARG A 311 -32.10 -6.34 -12.06
CA ARG A 311 -32.82 -6.07 -10.81
C ARG A 311 -33.00 -7.38 -10.05
N ASP A 312 -32.80 -7.32 -8.74
CA ASP A 312 -33.54 -8.20 -7.82
C ASP A 312 -35.00 -7.73 -7.73
#